data_AF-Q87TI2-F1
#
_entry.id   AF-Q87TI2-F1
#
_cell.length_a   1.000
_cell.length_b   1.000
_cell.length_c   1.000
_cell.angle_alpha   90.00
_cell.angle_beta   90.00
_cell.angle_gamma   90.00
#
_symmetry.space_group_name_H-M   'P 1'
#
loop_
_entity.id
_entity.type
_entity.pdbx_description
1 polymer ?
#
loop_
_entity_poly.entity_id
_entity_poly.type
_entity_poly.pdbx_seq_one_letter_code
_entity_poly.pdbx_strand_id
1 'polypeptide(L)'
;MRNENIASIIELIHSGNDIYKKAIDNIDNTSLNHVLQDLVHVREHAALELKPYAIANPQTADDTPASYTIKAREVYSDVMKEVSSDKESMYLEQLEGVESKVLKEIENVITAQPEQADNAVLLKVRSDIKSCKEKLSNISLIS
;
A
#
# COMPACT_ATOMS: atom_id res chain seq x y z
N MET A 1 1.32 9.42 -18.73
CA MET A 1 1.06 10.35 -17.62
C MET A 1 1.02 9.54 -16.33
N ARG A 2 1.65 10.00 -15.24
CA ARG A 2 1.41 9.41 -13.91
C ARG A 2 0.03 9.89 -13.48
N ASN A 3 -0.87 8.98 -13.12
CA ASN A 3 -2.16 9.37 -12.56
C ASN A 3 -1.94 9.75 -11.10
N GLU A 4 -1.59 11.02 -10.87
CA GLU A 4 -1.41 11.59 -9.52
C GLU A 4 -2.79 11.93 -8.96
N ASN A 5 -3.60 10.91 -8.64
CA ASN A 5 -4.95 11.09 -8.12
C ASN A 5 -5.31 10.09 -7.01
N ILE A 6 -6.39 10.38 -6.29
CA ILE A 6 -6.86 9.57 -5.16
C ILE A 6 -7.22 8.13 -5.59
N ALA A 7 -7.76 7.94 -6.79
CA ALA A 7 -8.05 6.61 -7.33
C ALA A 7 -6.79 5.72 -7.40
N SER A 8 -5.65 6.31 -7.81
CA SER A 8 -4.38 5.57 -7.91
C SER A 8 -3.83 5.18 -6.54
N ILE A 9 -4.08 5.98 -5.49
CA ILE A 9 -3.74 5.60 -4.11
C ILE A 9 -4.56 4.39 -3.67
N ILE A 10 -5.87 4.38 -3.94
CA ILE A 10 -6.76 3.26 -3.61
C ILE A 10 -6.29 1.97 -4.31
N GLU A 11 -5.93 2.04 -5.59
CA GLU A 11 -5.40 0.90 -6.33
C GLU A 11 -4.07 0.37 -5.74
N LEU A 12 -3.15 1.27 -5.37
CA LEU A 12 -1.90 0.89 -4.71
C LEU A 12 -2.14 0.23 -3.36
N ILE A 13 -3.14 0.70 -2.60
CA ILE A 13 -3.52 0.08 -1.33
C ILE A 13 -4.01 -1.36 -1.57
N HIS A 14 -4.95 -1.56 -2.48
CA HIS A 14 -5.49 -2.89 -2.80
C HIS A 14 -4.41 -3.84 -3.35
N SER A 15 -3.59 -3.39 -4.30
CA SER A 15 -2.48 -4.19 -4.84
C SER A 15 -1.45 -4.53 -3.76
N GLY A 16 -1.23 -3.65 -2.78
CA GLY A 16 -0.38 -3.93 -1.64
C GLY A 16 -0.97 -4.98 -0.70
N ASN A 17 -2.30 -5.01 -0.52
CA ASN A 17 -2.98 -5.99 0.31
C ASN A 17 -2.82 -7.42 -0.24
N ASP A 18 -2.67 -7.59 -1.56
CA ASP A 18 -2.32 -8.89 -2.14
C ASP A 18 -0.93 -9.40 -1.69
N ILE A 19 0.02 -8.48 -1.46
CA ILE A 19 1.37 -8.80 -0.96
C ILE A 19 1.30 -9.15 0.53
N TYR A 20 0.51 -8.40 1.31
CA TYR A 20 0.21 -8.77 2.71
C TYR A 20 -0.39 -10.16 2.82
N LYS A 21 -1.38 -10.48 1.99
CA LYS A 21 -1.99 -11.81 1.99
C LYS A 21 -0.98 -12.91 1.70
N LYS A 22 -0.07 -12.68 0.75
CA LYS A 22 1.02 -13.63 0.45
C LYS A 22 1.99 -13.79 1.61
N ALA A 23 2.36 -12.70 2.28
CA ALA A 23 3.19 -12.76 3.48
C ALA A 23 2.51 -13.60 4.58
N ILE A 24 1.25 -13.33 4.88
CA ILE A 24 0.45 -14.07 5.86
C ILE A 24 0.36 -15.57 5.51
N ASP A 25 0.17 -15.90 4.23
CA ASP A 25 0.05 -17.29 3.76
C ASP A 25 1.41 -18.05 3.78
N ASN A 26 2.55 -17.34 3.84
CA ASN A 26 3.89 -17.94 3.70
C ASN A 26 4.79 -17.77 4.93
N ILE A 27 4.36 -17.03 5.95
CA ILE A 27 5.08 -16.85 7.21
C ILE A 27 4.52 -17.81 8.27
N ASP A 28 5.40 -18.64 8.83
CA ASP A 28 5.07 -19.65 9.86
C ASP A 28 5.09 -19.06 11.29
N ASN A 29 4.68 -17.79 11.44
CA ASN A 29 4.63 -17.07 12.72
C ASN A 29 3.21 -16.55 12.95
N THR A 30 2.44 -17.29 13.75
CA THR A 30 1.02 -16.96 14.00
C THR A 30 0.83 -15.59 14.64
N SER A 31 1.71 -15.18 15.54
CA SER A 31 1.62 -13.86 16.19
C SER A 31 1.84 -12.74 15.19
N LEU A 32 2.85 -12.88 14.32
CA LEU A 32 3.09 -11.92 13.24
C LEU A 32 1.93 -11.89 12.26
N ASN A 33 1.37 -13.04 11.88
CA ASN A 33 0.24 -13.09 10.96
C ASN A 33 -0.98 -12.31 11.47
N HIS A 34 -1.29 -12.35 12.78
CA HIS A 34 -2.35 -11.52 13.36
C HIS A 34 -2.04 -10.02 13.23
N VAL A 35 -0.80 -9.62 13.50
CA VAL A 35 -0.39 -8.22 13.34
C VAL A 35 -0.52 -7.78 11.88
N LEU A 36 -0.09 -8.61 10.93
CA LEU A 36 -0.21 -8.32 9.49
C LEU A 36 -1.68 -8.21 9.05
N GLN A 37 -2.57 -9.03 9.60
CA GLN A 37 -4.03 -8.93 9.35
C GLN A 37 -4.60 -7.60 9.89
N ASP A 38 -4.20 -7.17 11.08
CA ASP A 38 -4.61 -5.87 11.63
C ASP A 38 -4.16 -4.72 10.72
N LEU A 39 -2.94 -4.80 10.14
CA LEU A 39 -2.45 -3.81 9.18
C LEU A 39 -3.28 -3.82 7.88
N VAL A 40 -3.66 -4.99 7.38
CA VAL A 40 -4.56 -5.11 6.21
C VAL A 40 -5.89 -4.41 6.48
N HIS A 41 -6.48 -4.58 7.67
CA HIS A 41 -7.74 -3.93 8.01
C HIS A 41 -7.64 -2.40 8.06
N VAL A 42 -6.54 -1.86 8.61
CA VAL A 42 -6.26 -0.42 8.57
C VAL A 42 -6.18 0.08 7.13
N ARG A 43 -5.47 -0.66 6.27
CA ARG A 43 -5.31 -0.33 4.85
C ARG A 43 -6.63 -0.39 4.09
N GLU A 44 -7.46 -1.41 4.32
CA GLU A 44 -8.81 -1.53 3.74
C GLU A 44 -9.72 -0.37 4.15
N HIS A 45 -9.68 0.01 5.44
CA HIS A 45 -10.43 1.17 5.93
C HIS A 45 -9.98 2.46 5.25
N ALA A 46 -8.68 2.68 5.11
CA ALA A 46 -8.13 3.85 4.41
C ALA A 46 -8.61 3.94 2.95
N ALA A 47 -8.63 2.80 2.22
CA ALA A 47 -9.16 2.76 0.85
C ALA A 47 -10.65 3.12 0.79
N LEU A 48 -11.45 2.63 1.75
CA LEU A 48 -12.88 2.96 1.85
C LEU A 48 -13.11 4.45 2.13
N GLU A 49 -12.32 5.05 3.02
CA GLU A 49 -12.41 6.48 3.34
C GLU A 49 -12.06 7.38 2.14
N LEU A 50 -11.09 6.97 1.31
CA LEU A 50 -10.71 7.72 0.10
C LEU A 50 -11.72 7.62 -1.04
N LYS A 51 -12.52 6.54 -1.08
CA LYS A 51 -13.41 6.23 -2.21
C LYS A 51 -14.35 7.37 -2.64
N PRO A 52 -15.01 8.12 -1.73
CA PRO A 52 -15.86 9.26 -2.13
C PRO A 52 -15.08 10.38 -2.84
N TYR A 53 -13.80 10.56 -2.50
CA TYR A 53 -12.96 11.62 -3.04
C TYR A 53 -12.31 11.27 -4.38
N ALA A 54 -12.25 9.97 -4.72
CA ALA A 54 -11.83 9.52 -6.05
C ALA A 54 -12.86 9.84 -7.15
N ILE A 55 -14.15 9.94 -6.79
CA ILE A 55 -15.28 10.11 -7.73
C ILE A 55 -15.60 11.60 -7.94
N ALA A 56 -15.21 12.46 -6.99
CA ALA A 56 -15.59 13.87 -6.95
C ALA A 56 -14.82 14.80 -7.91
N ASN A 57 -13.89 14.28 -8.74
CA ASN A 57 -13.18 15.07 -9.75
C ASN A 57 -13.68 14.70 -11.17
N PRO A 58 -14.68 15.42 -11.74
CA PRO A 58 -15.34 15.01 -12.98
C PRO A 58 -14.48 15.23 -14.24
N GLN A 59 -13.26 15.77 -14.12
CA GLN A 59 -12.42 16.05 -15.29
C GLN A 59 -11.65 14.85 -15.83
N THR A 60 -11.68 13.69 -15.16
CA THR A 60 -11.04 12.47 -15.67
C THR A 60 -11.91 11.24 -15.42
N ALA A 61 -13.16 11.28 -15.87
CA ALA A 61 -13.92 10.06 -16.13
C ALA A 61 -13.51 9.52 -17.50
N ASP A 62 -12.24 9.16 -17.66
CA ASP A 62 -11.77 8.42 -18.83
C ASP A 62 -10.89 7.27 -18.33
N ASP A 63 -11.44 6.08 -18.55
CA ASP A 63 -10.80 4.77 -18.56
C ASP A 63 -9.75 4.52 -17.47
N THR A 64 -10.14 3.78 -16.42
CA THR A 64 -9.20 2.99 -15.62
C THR A 64 -8.39 2.09 -16.57
N PRO A 65 -7.12 2.39 -16.91
CA PRO A 65 -6.41 1.62 -17.91
C PRO A 65 -5.84 0.38 -17.23
N ALA A 66 -5.93 -0.76 -17.92
CA ALA A 66 -5.32 -2.06 -17.61
C ALA A 66 -3.80 -2.04 -17.31
N SER A 67 -3.15 -0.87 -17.27
CA SER A 67 -1.72 -0.66 -17.09
C SER A 67 -1.22 -0.92 -15.66
N TYR A 68 -2.04 -0.70 -14.62
CA TYR A 68 -1.63 -0.92 -13.22
C TYR A 68 -1.74 -2.39 -12.79
N THR A 69 -2.71 -3.14 -13.32
CA THR A 69 -2.81 -4.61 -13.17
C THR A 69 -1.52 -5.32 -13.62
N ILE A 70 -0.80 -4.71 -14.56
CA ILE A 70 0.47 -5.23 -15.10
C ILE A 70 1.65 -4.90 -14.17
N LYS A 71 1.68 -3.73 -13.51
CA LYS A 71 2.80 -3.35 -12.62
C LYS A 71 2.79 -4.05 -11.27
N ALA A 72 1.62 -4.47 -10.79
CA ALA A 72 1.56 -5.43 -9.68
C ALA A 72 2.26 -6.74 -10.08
N ARG A 73 2.10 -7.19 -11.34
CA ARG A 73 2.75 -8.40 -11.87
C ARG A 73 4.27 -8.28 -12.01
N GLU A 74 4.82 -7.11 -12.28
CA GLU A 74 6.29 -6.95 -12.46
C GLU A 74 7.09 -7.12 -11.15
N VAL A 75 6.47 -6.97 -9.98
CA VAL A 75 7.10 -7.30 -8.68
C VAL A 75 7.23 -8.83 -8.50
N TYR A 76 6.55 -9.65 -9.30
CA TYR A 76 6.49 -11.11 -9.10
C TYR A 76 7.64 -11.92 -9.68
N SER A 77 8.41 -11.41 -10.66
CA SER A 77 9.30 -12.28 -11.43
C SER A 77 10.69 -12.52 -10.81
N ASP A 78 11.14 -11.73 -9.83
CA ASP A 78 12.55 -11.75 -9.46
C ASP A 78 12.90 -12.45 -8.12
N VAL A 79 11.94 -13.02 -7.39
CA VAL A 79 12.20 -13.43 -5.99
C VAL A 79 12.04 -14.94 -5.71
N MET A 80 11.57 -15.75 -6.66
CA MET A 80 11.35 -17.19 -6.43
C MET A 80 12.62 -18.08 -6.45
N LYS A 81 13.82 -17.53 -6.22
CA LYS A 81 15.06 -18.32 -6.34
C LYS A 81 15.89 -18.53 -5.07
N GLU A 82 15.53 -18.01 -3.90
CA GLU A 82 16.30 -18.31 -2.69
C GLU A 82 15.50 -19.08 -1.65
N VAL A 83 15.91 -20.34 -1.51
CA VAL A 83 15.61 -21.21 -0.38
C VAL A 83 16.47 -20.74 0.79
N SER A 84 16.01 -19.78 1.60
CA SER A 84 16.73 -19.35 2.80
C SER A 84 15.81 -19.19 4.01
N SER A 85 16.42 -19.24 5.19
CA SER A 85 15.82 -19.10 6.53
C SER A 85 15.31 -17.69 6.84
N ASP A 86 15.19 -16.81 5.85
CA ASP A 86 14.95 -15.38 6.03
C ASP A 86 13.71 -14.87 5.27
N LYS A 87 12.74 -15.77 5.04
CA LYS A 87 11.47 -15.45 4.36
C LYS A 87 10.67 -14.38 5.09
N GLU A 88 10.68 -14.40 6.43
CA GLU A 88 9.98 -13.42 7.26
C GLU A 88 10.53 -12.01 7.01
N SER A 89 11.85 -11.81 7.14
CA SER A 89 12.50 -10.52 6.89
C SER A 89 12.31 -10.05 5.44
N MET A 90 12.41 -10.97 4.47
CA MET A 90 12.14 -10.65 3.06
C MET A 90 10.71 -10.13 2.85
N TYR A 91 9.71 -10.77 3.44
CA TYR A 91 8.33 -10.29 3.35
C TYR A 91 8.16 -8.97 4.09
N LEU A 92 8.73 -8.80 5.29
CA LEU A 92 8.64 -7.54 6.04
C LEU A 92 9.25 -6.37 5.25
N GLU A 93 10.39 -6.56 4.59
CA GLU A 93 11.00 -5.55 3.71
C GLU A 93 10.08 -5.20 2.52
N GLN A 94 9.49 -6.21 1.87
CA GLN A 94 8.55 -6.00 0.78
C GLN A 94 7.32 -5.19 1.24
N LEU A 95 6.76 -5.52 2.40
CA LEU A 95 5.62 -4.81 2.96
C LEU A 95 5.99 -3.36 3.31
N GLU A 96 7.18 -3.11 3.85
CA GLU A 96 7.65 -1.75 4.11
C GLU A 96 7.81 -0.94 2.81
N GLY A 97 8.28 -1.59 1.75
CA GLY A 97 8.35 -1.04 0.40
C GLY A 97 6.98 -0.66 -0.16
N VAL A 98 5.96 -1.50 0.09
CA VAL A 98 4.56 -1.21 -0.27
C VAL A 98 4.05 0.04 0.45
N GLU A 99 4.23 0.15 1.77
CA GLU A 99 3.81 1.34 2.52
C GLU A 99 4.52 2.60 2.03
N SER A 100 5.82 2.49 1.77
CA SER A 100 6.63 3.61 1.26
C SER A 100 6.12 4.11 -0.09
N LYS A 101 5.68 3.20 -0.97
CA LYS A 101 5.13 3.55 -2.27
C LYS A 101 3.77 4.23 -2.15
N VAL A 102 2.90 3.78 -1.25
CA VAL A 102 1.61 4.43 -0.98
C VAL A 102 1.83 5.85 -0.42
N LEU A 103 2.72 6.01 0.57
CA LEU A 103 3.05 7.33 1.12
C LEU A 103 3.58 8.27 0.04
N LYS A 104 4.49 7.80 -0.81
CA LYS A 104 5.03 8.60 -1.92
C LYS A 104 3.93 9.05 -2.88
N GLU A 105 2.96 8.19 -3.19
CA GLU A 105 1.86 8.58 -4.06
C GLU A 105 0.95 9.62 -3.41
N ILE A 106 0.70 9.51 -2.10
CA ILE A 106 -0.02 10.54 -1.34
C ILE A 106 0.73 11.89 -1.41
N GLU A 107 2.04 11.91 -1.21
CA GLU A 107 2.83 13.15 -1.36
C GLU A 107 2.77 13.72 -2.78
N ASN A 108 2.81 12.85 -3.80
CA ASN A 108 2.70 13.28 -5.19
C ASN A 108 1.35 13.95 -5.44
N VAL A 109 0.24 13.37 -4.95
CA VAL A 109 -1.10 13.96 -5.07
C VAL A 109 -1.17 15.32 -4.38
N ILE A 110 -0.68 15.43 -3.14
CA ILE A 110 -0.67 16.70 -2.38
C ILE A 110 0.15 17.77 -3.11
N THR A 111 1.29 17.39 -3.70
CA THR A 111 2.19 18.32 -4.40
C THR A 111 1.62 18.74 -5.75
N ALA A 112 1.00 17.82 -6.49
CA ALA A 112 0.43 18.07 -7.80
C ALA A 112 -0.92 18.82 -7.74
N GLN A 113 -1.68 18.62 -6.66
CA GLN A 113 -3.00 19.19 -6.44
C GLN A 113 -3.03 19.90 -5.08
N PRO A 114 -2.59 21.17 -4.99
CA PRO A 114 -2.54 21.92 -3.73
C PRO A 114 -3.88 22.00 -2.99
N GLU A 115 -5.01 21.91 -3.69
CA GLU A 115 -6.35 21.82 -3.10
C GLU A 115 -6.56 20.55 -2.26
N GLN A 116 -5.75 19.51 -2.47
CA GLN A 116 -5.74 18.29 -1.66
C GLN A 116 -4.83 18.40 -0.43
N ALA A 117 -4.01 19.45 -0.31
CA ALA A 117 -3.06 19.60 0.80
C ALA A 117 -3.77 19.67 2.17
N ASP A 118 -4.95 20.29 2.22
CA ASP A 118 -5.78 20.40 3.42
C ASP A 118 -6.91 19.34 3.46
N ASN A 119 -6.88 18.34 2.57
CA ASN A 119 -7.86 17.25 2.58
C ASN A 119 -7.65 16.38 3.84
N ALA A 120 -8.49 16.59 4.84
CA ALA A 120 -8.41 15.90 6.13
C ALA A 120 -8.43 14.37 6.01
N VAL A 121 -9.16 13.82 5.03
CA VAL A 121 -9.22 12.37 4.81
C VAL A 121 -7.91 11.86 4.20
N LEU A 122 -7.35 12.57 3.22
CA LEU A 122 -6.06 12.23 2.63
C LEU A 122 -4.92 12.29 3.68
N LEU A 123 -4.93 13.32 4.52
CA LEU A 123 -3.96 13.47 5.61
C LEU A 123 -4.12 12.38 6.69
N LYS A 124 -5.35 12.00 7.02
CA LYS A 124 -5.63 10.88 7.93
C LYS A 124 -5.08 9.58 7.34
N VAL A 125 -5.41 9.27 6.08
CA VAL A 125 -4.89 8.06 5.41
C VAL A 125 -3.38 8.05 5.36
N ARG A 126 -2.72 9.19 5.08
CA ARG A 126 -1.26 9.30 5.16
C ARG A 126 -0.74 8.90 6.54
N SER A 127 -1.38 9.36 7.61
CA SER A 127 -1.01 9.00 8.98
C SER A 127 -1.22 7.51 9.27
N ASP A 128 -2.33 6.93 8.82
CA ASP A 128 -2.66 5.51 9.02
C ASP A 128 -1.63 4.61 8.31
N ILE A 129 -1.30 4.91 7.06
CA ILE A 129 -0.27 4.20 6.27
C ILE A 129 1.12 4.39 6.87
N LYS A 130 1.46 5.58 7.36
CA LYS A 130 2.73 5.84 8.06
C LYS A 130 2.84 4.99 9.32
N SER A 131 1.75 4.86 10.10
CA SER A 131 1.73 3.99 11.27
C SER A 131 1.91 2.51 10.90
N CYS A 132 1.33 2.05 9.78
CA CYS A 132 1.57 0.70 9.29
C CYS A 132 3.05 0.47 8.97
N LYS A 133 3.69 1.42 8.28
CA LYS A 133 5.13 1.38 7.98
C LYS A 133 5.97 1.29 9.25
N GLU A 134 5.70 2.17 10.23
CA GLU A 134 6.43 2.18 11.50
C GLU A 134 6.29 0.87 12.27
N LYS A 135 5.09 0.27 12.27
CA LYS A 135 4.87 -1.06 12.87
C LYS A 135 5.71 -2.14 12.18
N LEU A 136 5.76 -2.16 10.85
CA LEU A 136 6.61 -3.10 10.10
C LEU A 136 8.08 -2.94 10.43
N SER A 137 8.60 -1.70 10.41
CA SER A 137 10.00 -1.44 10.74
C SER A 137 10.34 -1.87 12.16
N ASN A 138 9.44 -1.65 13.14
CA ASN A 138 9.65 -2.09 14.51
C ASN A 138 9.70 -3.63 14.64
N ILE A 139 8.88 -4.36 13.88
CA ILE A 139 8.91 -5.83 13.84
C ILE A 139 10.22 -6.32 13.21
N SER A 140 10.64 -5.71 12.09
CA SER A 140 11.87 -6.10 11.38
C SER A 140 13.14 -5.86 12.20
N LEU A 141 13.14 -4.95 13.18
CA LEU A 141 14.29 -4.70 14.06
C LEU A 141 14.48 -5.76 15.16
N ILE A 142 13.45 -6.56 15.45
CA ILE A 142 13.43 -7.55 16.53
C ILE A 142 13.31 -8.99 16.03
N SER A 143 13.17 -9.17 14.71
CA SER A 143 13.17 -10.47 14.02
C SER A 143 14.60 -10.85 13.65
#